data_AF-S2FPH8-F1
#
_entry.id   AF-S2FPH8-F1
#
_cell.length_a   1.000
_cell.length_b   1.000
_cell.length_c   1.000
_cell.angle_alpha   90.00
_cell.angle_beta   90.00
_cell.angle_gamma   90.00
#
_symmetry.space_group_name_H-M   'P 1'
#
loop_
_entity.id
_entity.type
_entity.pdbx_description
1 polymer ?
#
loop_
_entity_poly.entity_id
_entity_poly.type
_entity_poly.pdbx_seq_one_letter_code
_entity_poly.pdbx_strand_id
1 'polypeptide(L)' 'MIVRVATLDEDPGSRPEYHIWTEQDVAWLNGEGLPGYSQWQPGR' A
#
# COMPACT_ATOMS: atom_id res chain seq x y z
N MET A 1 7.05 -4.40 11.47
CA MET A 1 6.93 -5.70 10.77
C MET A 1 6.14 -5.47 9.50
N ILE A 2 6.59 -5.98 8.35
CA ILE A 2 5.88 -5.88 7.07
C ILE A 2 5.55 -7.30 6.63
N VAL A 3 4.29 -7.55 6.25
CA VAL A 3 3.81 -8.84 5.73
C VAL A 3 3.14 -8.58 4.39
N ARG A 4 3.36 -9.46 3.40
CA ARG A 4 2.74 -9.35 2.08
C ARG A 4 1.47 -10.17 2.05
N VAL A 5 0.34 -9.56 1.68
CA VAL A 5 -0.98 -10.25 1.68
C VAL A 5 -0.95 -11.53 0.83
N ALA A 6 -0.33 -11.47 -0.35
CA ALA A 6 -0.22 -12.62 -1.25
C ALA A 6 0.58 -13.82 -0.70
N THR A 7 1.19 -13.69 0.49
CA THR A 7 1.93 -14.78 1.14
C THR A 7 1.25 -15.27 2.43
N LEU A 8 0.04 -14.81 2.76
CA LEU A 8 -0.72 -15.37 3.89
C LEU A 8 -1.53 -16.58 3.44
N ASP A 9 -1.63 -17.57 4.32
CA ASP A 9 -2.49 -18.75 4.14
C ASP A 9 -3.98 -18.42 4.30
N GLU A 10 -4.30 -17.47 5.18
CA GLU A 10 -5.67 -17.03 5.49
C GLU A 10 -5.87 -15.57 5.09
N ASP A 11 -7.12 -15.21 4.73
CA ASP A 11 -7.50 -13.83 4.47
C ASP A 11 -7.37 -13.01 5.76
N PRO A 12 -6.48 -11.98 5.81
CA PRO A 12 -6.32 -11.17 7.02
C PRO A 12 -7.53 -10.29 7.33
N GLY A 13 -8.53 -10.20 6.44
CA GLY A 13 -9.71 -9.34 6.56
C GLY A 13 -9.42 -7.84 6.47
N SER A 14 -8.16 -7.45 6.62
CA SER A 14 -7.66 -6.09 6.49
C SER A 14 -7.49 -5.74 5.01
N ARG A 15 -7.80 -4.49 4.65
CA ARG A 15 -7.68 -3.98 3.29
C ARG A 15 -6.65 -2.85 3.23
N PRO A 16 -6.08 -2.55 2.06
CA PRO A 16 -5.17 -1.42 1.91
C PRO A 16 -5.86 -0.10 2.29
N GLU A 17 -5.18 0.72 3.09
CA GLU A 17 -5.68 2.04 3.52
C GLU A 17 -4.95 3.19 2.82
N TYR A 18 -3.71 2.98 2.37
CA TYR A 18 -2.85 4.00 1.81
C TYR A 18 -1.99 3.45 0.67
N HIS A 19 -1.72 4.30 -0.33
CA HIS A 19 -0.68 4.07 -1.31
C HIS A 19 0.53 4.93 -0.96
N ILE A 20 1.65 4.32 -0.60
CA ILE A 20 2.84 5.00 -0.06
C ILE A 20 4.05 4.72 -0.97
N TRP A 21 5.02 5.64 -0.97
CA TRP A 21 6.15 5.65 -1.92
C TRP A 21 5.77 5.93 -3.38
N THR A 22 4.76 6.77 -3.62
CA THR A 22 4.28 7.06 -4.98
C THR A 22 5.31 7.79 -5.86
N GLU A 23 6.37 8.36 -5.28
CA GLU A 23 7.47 8.95 -6.08
C GLU A 23 8.24 7.91 -6.90
N GLN A 24 8.16 6.63 -6.50
CA GLN A 24 8.78 5.50 -7.18
C GLN A 24 7.74 4.71 -8.00
N ASP A 25 6.53 5.25 -8.19
CA ASP A 25 5.49 4.61 -9.00
C ASP A 25 5.92 4.48 -10.46
N VAL A 26 5.56 3.34 -11.02
CA VAL A 26 5.70 3.05 -12.45
C VAL A 26 4.32 3.03 -13.07
N ALA A 27 4.20 3.38 -14.35
CA ALA A 27 2.91 3.62 -15.03
C ALA A 27 1.91 2.44 -15.01
N TRP A 28 2.36 1.24 -14.64
CA TRP A 28 1.54 0.02 -14.52
C TRP A 28 1.11 -0.29 -13.09
N LEU A 29 1.61 0.44 -12.09
CA LEU A 29 1.07 0.46 -10.73
C LEU A 29 -0.04 1.52 -10.69
N ASN A 30 -1.27 1.09 -10.40
CA ASN A 30 -2.39 2.00 -10.24
C ASN A 30 -2.79 1.98 -8.77
N GLY A 31 -2.66 3.11 -8.07
CA GLY A 31 -3.22 3.24 -6.73
C GLY A 31 -4.74 3.13 -6.84
N GLU A 32 -5.36 2.19 -6.12
CA GLU A 32 -6.79 1.84 -6.21
C GLU A 32 -7.74 2.94 -5.68
N GLY A 33 -7.52 4.21 -6.04
CA GLY A 33 -8.24 5.36 -5.48
C GLY A 33 -7.91 5.65 -4.02
N LEU A 34 -6.88 5.00 -3.46
CA LEU A 34 -6.43 5.20 -2.09
C LEU A 34 -5.70 6.54 -1.92
N PRO A 35 -5.72 7.14 -0.72
CA PRO A 35 -4.86 8.28 -0.41
C PRO A 35 -3.38 7.93 -0.68
N GLY A 36 -2.75 8.76 -1.52
CA GLY A 36 -1.37 8.60 -1.99
C GLY A 36 -0.38 9.47 -1.23
N TYR A 37 0.81 8.94 -0.94
CA TYR A 37 1.92 9.68 -0.34
C TYR A 37 3.23 9.35 -1.06
N SER A 38 4.03 10.38 -1.36
CA SER A 38 5.32 10.23 -2.03
C SER A 38 6.30 9.36 -1.25
N GLN A 39 6.12 9.25 0.06
CA GLN A 39 6.92 8.48 1.00
C GLN A 39 5.99 7.95 2.11
N TRP A 40 6.48 7.78 3.33
CA TRP A 40 5.63 7.41 4.48
C TRP A 40 4.56 8.47 4.76
N GLN A 41 3.38 8.03 5.23
CA GLN A 41 2.32 8.94 5.64
C GLN A 41 2.73 9.76 6.87
N PRO A 42 2.43 11.08 6.92
CA PRO A 42 2.77 11.92 8.06
C PRO A 42 1.92 11.55 9.29
N GLY A 43 2.53 11.68 10.48
CA GLY A 43 1.82 11.51 11.76
C GLY A 43 1.63 10.05 12.22
N ARG A 44 2.42 9.12 11.69
CA ARG A 44 2.39 7.69 12.04
C ARG A 44 3.73 7.18 12.54
#